data_AF-A0A1G4SF60-F1
#
_entry.id   AF-A0A1G4SF60-F1
#
_cell.length_a   1.000
_cell.length_b   1.000
_cell.length_c   1.000
_cell.angle_alpha   90.00
_cell.angle_beta   90.00
_cell.angle_gamma   90.00
#
_symmetry.space_group_name_H-M   'P 1'
#
loop_
_entity.id
_entity.type
_entity.pdbx_description
1 polymer ?
#
loop_
_entity_poly.entity_id
_entity_poly.type
_entity_poly.pdbx_seq_one_letter_code
_entity_poly.pdbx_strand_id
1 'polypeptide(L)'
;MEQYKFNSEHNKMIVEAIVEGYREYIEHRKDRKVKMKISSAFAWTKGNFIESKIAEECVDYGFKYKKSKAGLTWDYLQFIHGESKILFLIKNAAYFNEKCFSQSKLPANKGNKGSHRTYLHELSKINKDLVFSDFHQEGKIFERYEQLSFFVSENRVKEELENFQSSYTEFHILTYALDEAYQISEVKHYLPNPSDNVAYLVEDLSDFIFGAELTDEDREVIAPEMGEEIMDPAAYDIGILDDEQQIE
;
A
#
# COMPACT_ATOMS: atom_id res chain seq x y z
N MET A 1 10.69 -3.94 17.60
CA MET A 1 9.46 -4.04 16.78
C MET A 1 8.60 -5.26 17.09
N GLU A 2 9.11 -6.30 17.77
CA GLU A 2 8.37 -7.55 18.06
C GLU A 2 6.95 -7.38 18.64
N GLN A 3 6.75 -6.41 19.53
CA GLN A 3 5.46 -6.14 20.19
C GLN A 3 4.33 -5.70 19.23
N TYR A 4 4.68 -5.33 17.99
CA TYR A 4 3.75 -4.85 16.98
C TYR A 4 3.40 -5.90 15.93
N LYS A 5 3.92 -7.12 16.06
CA LYS A 5 3.58 -8.22 15.16
C LYS A 5 2.13 -8.62 15.31
N PHE A 6 1.49 -8.95 14.19
CA PHE A 6 0.20 -9.64 14.25
C PHE A 6 0.42 -11.07 14.73
N ASN A 7 -0.67 -11.72 15.17
CA ASN A 7 -0.58 -13.13 15.48
C ASN A 7 -0.31 -13.95 14.19
N SER A 8 0.26 -15.14 14.36
CA SER A 8 0.69 -15.97 13.23
C SER A 8 -0.48 -16.40 12.32
N GLU A 9 -1.69 -16.56 12.86
CA GLU A 9 -2.87 -16.94 12.06
C GLU A 9 -3.31 -15.81 11.14
N HIS A 10 -3.32 -14.56 11.64
CA HIS A 10 -3.61 -13.37 10.85
C HIS A 10 -2.56 -13.16 9.76
N ASN A 11 -1.27 -13.28 10.11
CA ASN A 11 -0.18 -13.17 9.14
C ASN A 11 -0.31 -14.19 8.02
N LYS A 12 -0.56 -15.45 8.37
CA LYS A 12 -0.75 -16.53 7.40
C LYS A 12 -1.94 -16.24 6.49
N MET A 13 -3.10 -15.89 7.05
CA MET A 13 -4.29 -15.55 6.26
C MET A 13 -4.03 -14.40 5.29
N ILE A 14 -3.38 -13.32 5.74
CA ILE A 14 -3.13 -12.17 4.86
C ILE A 14 -2.23 -12.58 3.69
N VAL A 15 -1.18 -13.37 3.93
CA VAL A 15 -0.28 -13.84 2.86
C VAL A 15 -0.99 -14.78 1.90
N GLU A 16 -1.77 -15.74 2.41
CA GLU A 16 -2.56 -16.67 1.58
C GLU A 16 -3.56 -15.89 0.71
N ALA A 17 -4.30 -14.94 1.27
CA ALA A 17 -5.23 -14.08 0.55
C ALA A 17 -4.54 -13.20 -0.51
N ILE A 18 -3.33 -12.69 -0.25
CA ILE A 18 -2.53 -11.95 -1.25
C ILE A 18 -2.21 -12.85 -2.45
N VAL A 19 -1.74 -14.07 -2.20
CA VAL A 19 -1.38 -15.03 -3.25
C VAL A 19 -2.61 -15.45 -4.05
N GLU A 20 -3.71 -15.77 -3.37
CA GLU A 20 -4.96 -16.18 -4.03
C GLU A 20 -5.58 -15.04 -4.84
N GLY A 21 -5.63 -13.82 -4.29
CA GLY A 21 -6.15 -12.65 -5.01
C GLY A 21 -5.30 -12.33 -6.24
N TYR A 22 -3.98 -12.50 -6.15
CA TYR A 22 -3.12 -12.31 -7.31
C TYR A 22 -3.35 -13.36 -8.41
N ARG A 23 -3.58 -14.62 -8.04
CA ARG A 23 -3.94 -15.68 -9.00
C ARG A 23 -5.28 -15.40 -9.67
N GLU A 24 -6.28 -14.96 -8.92
CA GLU A 24 -7.58 -14.58 -9.48
C GLU A 24 -7.44 -13.44 -10.50
N TYR A 25 -6.64 -12.42 -10.17
CA TYR A 25 -6.30 -11.35 -11.12
C TYR A 25 -5.71 -11.90 -12.43
N ILE A 26 -4.80 -12.88 -12.36
CA ILE A 26 -4.18 -13.49 -13.55
C ILE A 26 -5.20 -14.22 -14.41
N GLU A 27 -6.10 -15.00 -13.80
CA GLU A 27 -7.18 -15.68 -14.54
C GLU A 27 -8.09 -14.67 -15.26
N HIS A 28 -8.41 -13.56 -14.59
CA HIS A 28 -9.15 -12.48 -15.23
C HIS A 28 -8.34 -11.78 -16.33
N ARG A 29 -7.02 -11.62 -16.18
CA ARG A 29 -6.15 -11.09 -17.25
C ARG A 29 -6.17 -11.98 -18.48
N LYS A 30 -6.11 -13.31 -18.33
CA LYS A 30 -6.26 -14.27 -19.43
C LYS A 30 -7.61 -14.09 -20.13
N ASP A 31 -8.70 -14.06 -19.35
CA ASP A 31 -10.05 -13.88 -19.88
C ASP A 31 -10.18 -12.59 -20.72
N ARG A 32 -9.68 -11.46 -20.18
CA ARG A 32 -9.75 -10.16 -20.87
C ARG A 32 -8.87 -10.10 -22.11
N LYS A 33 -7.66 -10.70 -22.08
CA LYS A 33 -6.76 -10.78 -23.25
C LYS A 33 -7.43 -11.53 -24.41
N VAL A 34 -8.19 -12.59 -24.12
CA VAL A 34 -8.91 -13.37 -25.14
C VAL A 34 -10.16 -12.65 -25.66
N LYS A 35 -10.95 -12.03 -24.77
CA LYS A 35 -12.28 -11.50 -25.11
C LYS A 35 -12.30 -10.05 -25.60
N MET A 36 -11.27 -9.27 -25.31
CA MET A 36 -11.23 -7.84 -25.62
C MET A 36 -10.17 -7.52 -26.67
N LYS A 37 -10.46 -6.54 -27.53
CA LYS A 37 -9.47 -6.04 -28.51
C LYS A 37 -8.37 -5.19 -27.86
N ILE A 38 -8.69 -4.53 -26.75
CA ILE A 38 -7.77 -3.74 -25.93
C ILE A 38 -8.10 -4.07 -24.47
N SER A 39 -7.13 -4.56 -23.71
CA SER A 39 -7.30 -4.94 -22.29
C SER A 39 -6.20 -4.39 -21.37
N SER A 40 -5.31 -3.54 -21.88
CA SER A 40 -4.14 -3.01 -21.16
C SER A 40 -4.51 -2.31 -19.86
N ALA A 41 -5.58 -1.51 -19.84
CA ALA A 41 -6.06 -0.82 -18.64
C ALA A 41 -6.44 -1.78 -17.48
N PHE A 42 -6.74 -3.05 -17.77
CA PHE A 42 -7.05 -4.03 -16.73
C PHE A 42 -5.82 -4.38 -15.87
N ALA A 43 -4.60 -4.12 -16.36
CA ALA A 43 -3.37 -4.33 -15.59
C ALA A 43 -3.34 -3.55 -14.25
N TRP A 44 -4.10 -2.46 -14.18
CA TRP A 44 -4.20 -1.59 -12.99
C TRP A 44 -5.19 -2.09 -11.94
N THR A 45 -5.83 -3.24 -12.17
CA THR A 45 -6.82 -3.78 -11.22
C THR A 45 -6.23 -4.80 -10.25
N LYS A 46 -4.95 -5.15 -10.37
CA LYS A 46 -4.24 -6.13 -9.54
C LYS A 46 -4.45 -5.90 -8.04
N GLY A 47 -4.26 -4.66 -7.58
CA GLY A 47 -4.47 -4.30 -6.17
C GLY A 47 -5.89 -4.59 -5.69
N ASN A 48 -6.89 -4.34 -6.55
CA ASN A 48 -8.29 -4.54 -6.20
C ASN A 48 -8.61 -6.02 -5.95
N PHE A 49 -8.04 -6.94 -6.73
CA PHE A 49 -8.23 -8.38 -6.51
C PHE A 49 -7.62 -8.84 -5.19
N ILE A 50 -6.38 -8.39 -4.91
CA ILE A 50 -5.70 -8.68 -3.64
C ILE A 50 -6.51 -8.14 -2.45
N GLU A 51 -6.92 -6.88 -2.50
CA GLU A 51 -7.71 -6.26 -1.43
C GLU A 51 -9.08 -6.95 -1.27
N SER A 52 -9.75 -7.29 -2.38
CA SER A 52 -11.06 -7.97 -2.34
C SER A 52 -10.94 -9.34 -1.67
N LYS A 53 -9.90 -10.09 -2.00
CA LYS A 53 -9.66 -11.42 -1.43
C LYS A 53 -9.40 -11.36 0.08
N ILE A 54 -8.59 -10.40 0.52
CA ILE A 54 -8.37 -10.17 1.95
C ILE A 54 -9.67 -9.76 2.63
N ALA A 55 -10.50 -8.93 1.99
CA ALA A 55 -11.78 -8.50 2.55
C ALA A 55 -12.78 -9.65 2.73
N GLU A 56 -12.76 -10.65 1.85
CA GLU A 56 -13.56 -11.87 1.98
C GLU A 56 -13.08 -12.73 3.15
N GLU A 57 -11.77 -12.95 3.26
CA GLU A 57 -11.21 -13.89 4.23
C GLU A 57 -11.04 -13.30 5.63
N CYS A 58 -10.78 -12.00 5.75
CA CYS A 58 -10.43 -11.39 7.04
C CYS A 58 -11.59 -11.36 8.04
N VAL A 59 -12.84 -11.48 7.56
CA VAL A 59 -14.06 -11.48 8.40
C VAL A 59 -14.06 -12.66 9.38
N ASP A 60 -13.59 -13.82 8.92
CA ASP A 60 -13.50 -15.04 9.75
C ASP A 60 -12.45 -14.91 10.86
N TYR A 61 -11.55 -13.94 10.74
CA TYR A 61 -10.49 -13.62 11.71
C TYR A 61 -10.81 -12.36 12.53
N GLY A 62 -12.07 -11.92 12.55
CA GLY A 62 -12.51 -10.80 13.39
C GLY A 62 -12.16 -9.41 12.85
N PHE A 63 -11.64 -9.33 11.62
CA PHE A 63 -11.43 -8.05 10.95
C PHE A 63 -12.71 -7.57 10.26
N LYS A 64 -12.80 -6.25 10.11
CA LYS A 64 -13.74 -5.57 9.24
C LYS A 64 -12.96 -4.79 8.21
N TYR A 65 -13.55 -4.52 7.06
CA TYR A 65 -12.95 -3.63 6.08
C TYR A 65 -13.84 -2.41 5.84
N LYS A 66 -13.21 -1.29 5.51
CA LYS A 66 -13.87 -0.06 5.10
C LYS A 66 -13.25 0.42 3.80
N LYS A 67 -14.09 0.77 2.84
CA LYS A 67 -13.66 1.45 1.62
C LYS A 67 -13.29 2.90 1.94
N SER A 68 -12.11 3.33 1.51
CA SER A 68 -11.62 4.71 1.63
C SER A 68 -11.08 5.19 0.29
N LYS A 69 -10.70 6.46 0.22
CA LYS A 69 -10.21 7.11 -0.99
C LYS A 69 -8.77 7.57 -0.81
N ALA A 70 -7.88 7.09 -1.66
CA ALA A 70 -6.58 7.69 -1.89
C ALA A 70 -6.82 8.80 -2.92
N GLY A 71 -7.19 9.98 -2.41
CA GLY A 71 -7.59 11.18 -3.14
C GLY A 71 -8.80 11.04 -4.08
N LEU A 72 -8.74 11.60 -5.30
CA LEU A 72 -9.96 11.79 -6.11
C LEU A 72 -10.45 10.53 -6.80
N THR A 73 -9.53 9.69 -7.30
CA THR A 73 -9.87 8.63 -8.25
C THR A 73 -9.75 7.23 -7.67
N TRP A 74 -8.81 6.98 -6.76
CA TRP A 74 -8.56 5.62 -6.28
C TRP A 74 -9.22 5.32 -4.95
N ASP A 75 -9.99 4.24 -4.97
CA ASP A 75 -10.53 3.64 -3.78
C ASP A 75 -9.54 2.56 -3.31
N TYR A 76 -9.40 2.40 -2.00
CA TYR A 76 -8.62 1.33 -1.38
C TYR A 76 -9.36 0.79 -0.16
N LEU A 77 -8.94 -0.37 0.34
CA LEU A 77 -9.51 -0.95 1.55
C LEU A 77 -8.62 -0.71 2.76
N GLN A 78 -9.29 -0.29 3.84
CA GLN A 78 -8.73 -0.22 5.18
C GLN A 78 -9.24 -1.42 5.97
N PHE A 79 -8.34 -2.20 6.55
CA PHE A 79 -8.66 -3.37 7.36
C PHE A 79 -8.52 -3.05 8.84
N ILE A 80 -9.53 -3.42 9.62
CA ILE A 80 -9.73 -2.96 10.99
C ILE A 80 -9.95 -4.16 11.90
N HIS A 81 -9.08 -4.34 12.89
CA HIS A 81 -9.31 -5.25 14.00
C HIS A 81 -9.95 -4.48 15.15
N GLY A 82 -11.26 -4.67 15.37
CA GLY A 82 -12.03 -3.85 16.31
C GLY A 82 -11.59 -3.98 17.77
N GLU A 83 -11.21 -5.18 18.20
CA GLU A 83 -10.81 -5.43 19.59
C GLU A 83 -9.43 -4.84 19.91
N SER A 84 -8.47 -5.04 19.01
CA SER A 84 -7.09 -4.54 19.17
C SER A 84 -6.93 -3.09 18.69
N LYS A 85 -7.97 -2.49 18.11
CA LYS A 85 -7.93 -1.13 17.54
C LYS A 85 -6.80 -0.93 16.53
N ILE A 86 -6.51 -1.99 15.78
CA ILE A 86 -5.48 -2.01 14.74
C ILE A 86 -6.12 -1.66 13.40
N LEU A 87 -5.45 -0.79 12.65
CA LEU A 87 -5.75 -0.45 11.28
C LEU A 87 -4.57 -0.89 10.39
N PHE A 88 -4.84 -1.52 9.25
CA PHE A 88 -3.81 -1.77 8.25
C PHE A 88 -4.30 -1.59 6.82
N LEU A 89 -3.35 -1.44 5.90
CA LEU A 89 -3.60 -1.45 4.46
C LEU A 89 -2.52 -2.25 3.72
N ILE A 90 -2.80 -2.58 2.46
CA ILE A 90 -1.88 -3.31 1.59
C ILE A 90 -1.37 -2.39 0.48
N LYS A 91 -0.06 -2.42 0.18
CA LYS A 91 0.52 -1.75 -1.00
C LYS A 91 1.44 -2.67 -1.79
N ASN A 92 1.65 -2.33 -3.05
CA ASN A 92 2.73 -2.92 -3.84
C ASN A 92 4.06 -2.28 -3.45
N ALA A 93 5.06 -3.09 -3.10
CA ALA A 93 6.39 -2.68 -2.68
C ALA A 93 7.14 -1.87 -3.75
N ALA A 94 6.81 -2.07 -5.04
CA ALA A 94 7.37 -1.30 -6.14
C ALA A 94 7.12 0.21 -6.01
N TYR A 95 6.04 0.60 -5.32
CA TYR A 95 5.63 2.00 -5.15
C TYR A 95 5.78 2.50 -3.72
N PHE A 96 6.15 1.62 -2.77
CA PHE A 96 6.30 1.98 -1.37
C PHE A 96 7.76 2.36 -1.03
N ASN A 97 7.94 3.51 -0.36
CA ASN A 97 9.24 3.96 0.12
C ASN A 97 9.34 3.85 1.64
N GLU A 98 9.95 2.79 2.16
CA GLU A 98 10.11 2.60 3.61
C GLU A 98 10.90 3.74 4.30
N LYS A 99 11.77 4.46 3.60
CA LYS A 99 12.56 5.57 4.19
C LYS A 99 11.84 6.92 4.14
N CYS A 100 10.71 6.97 3.44
CA CYS A 100 9.90 8.17 3.26
C CYS A 100 8.48 7.70 2.90
N PHE A 101 7.80 7.04 3.84
CA PHE A 101 6.57 6.29 3.51
C PHE A 101 5.43 7.17 3.04
N SER A 102 5.47 8.46 3.39
CA SER A 102 4.52 9.44 2.88
C SER A 102 4.67 9.71 1.38
N GLN A 103 5.78 9.32 0.75
CA GLN A 103 6.06 9.54 -0.67
C GLN A 103 6.21 8.21 -1.42
N SER A 104 5.51 8.05 -2.54
CA SER A 104 5.71 6.90 -3.43
C SER A 104 7.09 6.94 -4.12
N LYS A 105 7.63 5.76 -4.44
CA LYS A 105 8.77 5.65 -5.37
C LYS A 105 8.28 5.94 -6.80
N LEU A 106 8.70 7.06 -7.40
CA LEU A 106 8.39 7.40 -8.80
C LEU A 106 9.58 7.08 -9.74
N PRO A 107 9.36 6.57 -10.98
CA PRO A 107 10.45 6.22 -11.90
C PRO A 107 11.21 7.37 -12.60
N ALA A 108 11.00 8.65 -12.26
CA ALA A 108 11.70 9.74 -12.98
C ALA A 108 12.01 10.97 -12.11
N ASN A 109 13.31 11.31 -12.06
CA ASN A 109 13.90 12.52 -11.45
C ASN A 109 13.41 13.82 -12.12
N LYS A 110 12.38 14.49 -11.60
CA LYS A 110 12.05 15.86 -12.02
C LYS A 110 11.48 16.76 -10.91
N GLY A 111 12.41 17.48 -10.26
CA GLY A 111 12.49 18.91 -9.83
C GLY A 111 11.27 19.83 -9.54
N ASN A 112 10.97 20.13 -8.26
CA ASN A 112 9.90 20.91 -7.62
C ASN A 112 9.73 20.62 -6.11
N LYS A 113 9.61 21.72 -5.34
CA LYS A 113 9.52 21.75 -3.88
C LYS A 113 8.04 21.73 -3.44
N GLY A 114 7.67 20.76 -2.63
CA GLY A 114 6.39 20.75 -1.94
C GLY A 114 6.42 19.94 -0.66
N SER A 115 6.06 20.56 0.46
CA SER A 115 5.73 19.86 1.70
C SER A 115 4.39 19.18 1.47
N HIS A 116 4.35 17.86 1.33
CA HIS A 116 3.13 17.17 0.87
C HIS A 116 2.69 16.14 1.90
N ARG A 117 1.85 16.60 2.82
CA ARG A 117 1.04 15.82 3.74
C ARG A 117 0.21 14.80 2.95
N THR A 118 0.54 13.52 2.95
CA THR A 118 -0.24 12.50 2.21
C THR A 118 -1.24 11.79 3.11
N TYR A 119 -2.15 11.00 2.52
CA TYR A 119 -3.07 10.19 3.33
C TYR A 119 -2.32 9.18 4.23
N LEU A 120 -1.18 8.65 3.78
CA LEU A 120 -0.32 7.77 4.60
C LEU A 120 0.28 8.53 5.79
N HIS A 121 0.76 9.76 5.57
CA HIS A 121 1.21 10.63 6.65
C HIS A 121 0.09 10.89 7.66
N GLU A 122 -1.12 11.15 7.18
CA GLU A 122 -2.30 11.37 8.02
C GLU A 122 -2.72 10.15 8.83
N LEU A 123 -2.66 8.94 8.25
CA LEU A 123 -2.91 7.69 8.97
C LEU A 123 -1.79 7.37 9.96
N SER A 124 -0.53 7.68 9.63
CA SER A 124 0.61 7.44 10.52
C SER A 124 0.54 8.18 11.85
N LYS A 125 -0.22 9.27 11.93
CA LYS A 125 -0.47 9.99 13.20
C LYS A 125 -1.17 9.14 14.25
N ILE A 126 -1.83 8.03 13.87
CA ILE A 126 -2.34 7.02 14.80
C ILE A 126 -1.20 6.46 15.66
N ASN A 127 0.00 6.35 15.10
CA ASN A 127 1.17 5.78 15.77
C ASN A 127 1.94 6.77 16.65
N LYS A 128 1.44 8.00 16.85
CA LYS A 128 2.17 9.08 17.54
C LYS A 128 2.58 8.72 18.98
N ASP A 129 1.80 7.87 19.64
CA ASP A 129 1.99 7.48 21.05
C ASP A 129 2.72 6.13 21.16
N LEU A 130 3.18 5.55 20.05
CA LEU A 130 3.91 4.27 20.01
C LEU A 130 5.39 4.47 20.30
N VAL A 131 6.02 3.43 20.85
CA VAL A 131 7.45 3.41 21.16
C VAL A 131 8.19 2.72 20.02
N PHE A 132 8.95 3.50 19.27
CA PHE A 132 9.84 3.01 18.23
C PHE A 132 11.19 2.66 18.86
N SER A 133 11.73 1.49 18.50
CA SER A 133 13.08 1.12 18.94
C SER A 133 14.09 1.92 18.13
N ASP A 134 15.01 2.63 18.78
CA ASP A 134 16.08 3.42 18.14
C ASP A 134 17.05 2.50 17.38
N PHE A 135 16.65 2.04 16.20
CA PHE A 135 17.59 1.57 15.20
C PHE A 135 18.05 2.79 14.42
N HIS A 136 19.13 3.41 14.88
CA HIS A 136 19.88 4.41 14.12
C HIS A 136 20.33 3.77 12.79
N GLN A 137 19.54 3.88 11.74
CA GLN A 137 20.10 3.91 10.40
C GLN A 137 20.72 5.29 10.24
N GLU A 138 22.05 5.34 10.10
CA GLU A 138 22.80 6.58 9.87
C GLU A 138 22.08 7.42 8.82
N GLY A 139 21.61 8.59 9.27
CA GLY A 139 20.94 9.57 8.44
C GLY A 139 21.88 10.05 7.34
N LYS A 140 21.80 9.42 6.17
CA LYS A 140 22.15 10.13 4.95
C LYS A 140 21.02 11.10 4.66
N ILE A 141 21.33 12.39 4.78
CA ILE A 141 20.56 13.48 4.19
C ILE A 141 20.36 13.10 2.71
N PHE A 142 19.15 12.70 2.33
CA PHE A 142 18.84 12.30 0.96
C PHE A 142 18.01 13.36 0.26
N GLU A 143 18.35 13.56 -1.01
CA GLU A 143 17.76 14.52 -1.92
C GLU A 143 16.25 14.30 -2.05
N ARG A 144 15.51 15.41 -2.10
CA ARG A 144 14.06 15.47 -2.30
C ARG A 144 13.68 14.78 -3.60
N TYR A 145 12.81 13.79 -3.50
CA TYR A 145 12.08 13.20 -4.62
C TYR A 145 10.65 13.73 -4.63
N GLU A 146 10.03 13.69 -5.80
CA GLU A 146 8.88 14.52 -6.13
C GLU A 146 7.73 13.75 -6.68
N GLN A 147 6.54 14.25 -6.35
CA GLN A 147 5.29 13.57 -6.52
C GLN A 147 4.30 14.43 -7.28
N LEU A 148 3.72 13.87 -8.35
CA LEU A 148 2.49 14.39 -8.94
C LEU A 148 1.33 14.03 -8.00
N SER A 149 0.94 14.97 -7.14
CA SER A 149 -0.20 14.83 -6.23
C SER A 149 -1.47 15.45 -6.81
N PHE A 150 -2.58 14.70 -6.80
CA PHE A 150 -3.92 15.25 -7.02
C PHE A 150 -4.42 15.94 -5.75
N PHE A 151 -4.21 17.24 -5.64
CA PHE A 151 -4.57 17.97 -4.44
C PHE A 151 -6.08 17.96 -4.15
N VAL A 152 -6.44 17.65 -2.90
CA VAL A 152 -7.82 17.69 -2.37
C VAL A 152 -7.89 18.73 -1.25
N SER A 153 -9.01 19.46 -1.13
CA SER A 153 -9.21 20.46 -0.07
C SER A 153 -9.21 19.81 1.32
N GLU A 154 -8.50 20.42 2.26
CA GLU A 154 -8.27 19.93 3.63
C GLU A 154 -9.56 19.58 4.40
N ASN A 155 -10.63 20.37 4.20
CA ASN A 155 -11.91 20.21 4.92
C ASN A 155 -12.64 18.88 4.67
N ARG A 156 -12.48 18.24 3.49
CA ARG A 156 -13.13 16.94 3.22
C ARG A 156 -12.35 15.76 3.82
N VAL A 157 -11.04 15.92 4.04
CA VAL A 157 -10.17 14.88 4.59
C VAL A 157 -10.16 14.94 6.12
N LYS A 158 -10.20 16.14 6.72
CA LYS A 158 -10.18 16.33 8.18
C LYS A 158 -11.37 15.70 8.92
N GLU A 159 -12.61 15.92 8.47
CA GLU A 159 -13.80 15.41 9.21
C GLU A 159 -13.85 13.87 9.28
N GLU A 160 -13.42 13.18 8.22
CA GLU A 160 -13.33 11.71 8.22
C GLU A 160 -12.17 11.19 9.07
N LEU A 161 -11.09 11.97 9.24
CA LEU A 161 -9.83 11.52 9.79
C LEU A 161 -9.65 11.88 11.29
N GLU A 162 -10.16 13.03 11.74
CA GLU A 162 -10.08 13.49 13.13
C GLU A 162 -10.93 12.63 14.09
N ASN A 163 -12.10 12.17 13.64
CA ASN A 163 -12.90 11.18 14.39
C ASN A 163 -12.29 9.76 14.33
N PHE A 164 -11.45 9.49 13.34
CA PHE A 164 -10.85 8.17 13.08
C PHE A 164 -9.61 7.93 13.97
N GLN A 165 -8.73 8.93 14.09
CA GLN A 165 -7.47 8.81 14.82
C GLN A 165 -7.64 8.52 16.33
N SER A 166 -8.77 8.89 16.93
CA SER A 166 -9.07 8.60 18.34
C SER A 166 -9.58 7.18 18.60
N SER A 167 -9.97 6.46 17.53
CA SER A 167 -10.56 5.12 17.63
C SER A 167 -9.54 3.99 17.47
N TYR A 168 -8.36 4.29 16.93
CA TYR A 168 -7.29 3.34 16.62
C TYR A 168 -6.04 3.64 17.42
N THR A 169 -5.29 2.60 17.77
CA THR A 169 -4.03 2.72 18.52
C THR A 169 -2.82 2.44 17.64
N GLU A 170 -3.00 1.69 16.55
CA GLU A 170 -1.92 1.29 15.68
C GLU A 170 -2.36 1.29 14.21
N PHE A 171 -1.51 1.84 13.36
CA PHE A 171 -1.62 1.83 11.92
C PHE A 171 -0.42 1.11 11.31
N HIS A 172 -0.70 0.10 10.49
CA HIS A 172 0.31 -0.76 9.87
C HIS A 172 0.19 -0.74 8.35
N ILE A 173 1.30 -1.02 7.66
CA ILE A 173 1.35 -1.14 6.21
C ILE A 173 1.96 -2.50 5.88
N LEU A 174 1.23 -3.33 5.16
CA LEU A 174 1.81 -4.54 4.58
C LEU A 174 2.07 -4.31 3.10
N THR A 175 3.20 -4.81 2.62
CA THR A 175 3.58 -4.69 1.21
C THR A 175 3.81 -6.04 0.59
N TYR A 176 3.41 -6.21 -0.66
CA TYR A 176 3.78 -7.36 -1.47
C TYR A 176 4.72 -6.94 -2.61
N ALA A 177 5.69 -7.80 -2.95
CA ALA A 177 6.59 -7.61 -4.09
C ALA A 177 6.42 -8.72 -5.12
N LEU A 178 6.74 -8.41 -6.37
CA LEU A 178 6.85 -9.39 -7.44
C LEU A 178 8.33 -9.57 -7.79
N ASP A 179 8.74 -10.81 -8.09
CA ASP A 179 10.06 -11.10 -8.63
C ASP A 179 10.15 -10.87 -10.16
N GLU A 180 11.30 -11.22 -10.74
CA GLU A 180 11.54 -11.16 -12.18
C GLU A 180 10.63 -12.12 -12.99
N ALA A 181 10.10 -13.16 -12.36
CA ALA A 181 9.14 -14.08 -12.95
C ALA A 181 7.68 -13.61 -12.76
N TYR A 182 7.49 -12.39 -12.24
CA TYR A 182 6.20 -11.78 -11.89
C TYR A 182 5.39 -12.55 -10.84
N GLN A 183 6.05 -13.34 -10.00
CA GLN A 183 5.41 -14.11 -8.92
C GLN A 183 5.48 -13.33 -7.61
N ILE A 184 4.52 -13.52 -6.70
CA ILE A 184 4.60 -12.94 -5.35
C ILE A 184 5.82 -13.55 -4.64
N SER A 185 6.80 -12.71 -4.34
CA SER A 185 8.10 -13.16 -3.83
C SER A 185 8.40 -12.67 -2.42
N GLU A 186 7.85 -11.52 -2.04
CA GLU A 186 8.01 -10.97 -0.71
C GLU A 186 6.69 -10.42 -0.17
N VAL A 187 6.44 -10.66 1.12
CA VAL A 187 5.41 -9.93 1.87
C VAL A 187 6.04 -9.39 3.14
N LYS A 188 6.02 -8.08 3.34
CA LYS A 188 6.68 -7.39 4.47
C LYS A 188 5.69 -6.55 5.24
N HIS A 189 5.83 -6.55 6.56
CA HIS A 189 4.99 -5.81 7.49
C HIS A 189 5.76 -4.65 8.09
N TYR A 190 5.21 -3.44 7.97
CA TYR A 190 5.82 -2.20 8.41
C TYR A 190 4.94 -1.41 9.37
N LEU A 191 5.61 -0.67 10.27
CA LEU A 191 5.01 0.32 11.17
C LEU A 191 5.55 1.73 10.83
N PRO A 192 4.74 2.62 10.23
CA PRO A 192 5.14 3.98 9.91
C PRO A 192 5.29 4.85 11.17
N ASN A 193 6.42 5.53 11.29
CA ASN A 193 6.69 6.50 12.35
C ASN A 193 6.39 7.94 11.86
N PRO A 194 5.36 8.62 12.41
CA PRO A 194 5.00 9.97 11.97
C PRO A 194 6.07 11.02 12.28
N SER A 195 7.01 10.77 13.19
CA SER A 195 8.02 11.76 13.61
C SER A 195 9.23 11.87 12.67
N ASP A 196 9.67 10.76 12.09
CA ASP A 196 10.85 10.69 11.21
C ASP A 196 10.51 10.33 9.76
N ASN A 197 9.24 10.01 9.47
CA ASN A 197 8.72 9.61 8.16
C ASN A 197 9.32 8.28 7.63
N VAL A 198 9.84 7.44 8.54
CA VAL A 198 10.36 6.10 8.24
C VAL A 198 9.33 5.05 8.63
N ALA A 199 9.15 4.05 7.77
CA ALA A 199 8.37 2.85 8.08
C ALA A 199 9.31 1.74 8.53
N TYR A 200 9.21 1.37 9.80
CA TYR A 200 10.07 0.38 10.43
C TYR A 200 9.55 -1.03 10.12
N LEU A 201 10.41 -1.90 9.64
CA LEU A 201 10.09 -3.31 9.42
C LEU A 201 9.74 -3.97 10.75
N VAL A 202 8.54 -4.54 10.83
CA VAL A 202 8.03 -5.31 11.97
C VAL A 202 8.37 -6.78 11.79
N GLU A 203 8.05 -7.32 10.61
CA GLU A 203 8.27 -8.73 10.28
C GLU A 203 8.36 -8.95 8.76
N ASP A 204 9.15 -9.93 8.37
CA ASP A 204 9.14 -10.49 7.02
C ASP A 204 8.23 -11.73 7.01
N LEU A 205 7.17 -11.68 6.21
CA LEU A 205 6.13 -12.71 6.13
C LEU A 205 6.31 -13.62 4.91
N SER A 206 7.43 -13.49 4.20
CA SER A 206 7.67 -14.21 2.95
C SER A 206 7.71 -15.73 3.13
N ASP A 207 8.02 -16.21 4.34
CA ASP A 207 7.99 -17.64 4.68
C ASP A 207 6.58 -18.26 4.60
N PHE A 208 5.51 -17.45 4.67
CA PHE A 208 4.14 -17.93 4.51
C PHE A 208 3.72 -18.03 3.04
N ILE A 209 4.54 -17.56 2.10
CA ILE A 209 4.21 -17.61 0.68
C ILE A 209 4.26 -19.07 0.21
N PHE A 210 3.09 -19.61 -0.12
CA PHE A 210 2.96 -20.94 -0.69
C PHE A 210 2.13 -20.89 -1.97
N GLY A 211 2.64 -21.48 -3.05
CA GLY A 211 1.93 -21.53 -4.32
C GLY A 211 1.95 -20.24 -5.14
N ALA A 212 2.84 -19.28 -4.89
CA ALA A 212 2.95 -18.10 -5.75
C ALA A 212 3.46 -18.40 -7.19
N GLU A 213 3.86 -19.66 -7.44
CA GLU A 213 4.34 -20.13 -8.72
C GLU A 213 3.33 -19.92 -9.85
N LEU A 214 3.87 -19.42 -10.97
CA LEU A 214 3.16 -19.08 -12.20
C LEU A 214 3.69 -19.92 -13.36
N THR A 215 2.78 -20.35 -14.21
CA THR A 215 3.07 -21.02 -15.48
C THR A 215 3.56 -20.02 -16.54
N ASP A 216 4.11 -20.52 -17.65
CA ASP A 216 4.52 -19.65 -18.75
C ASP A 216 3.32 -18.92 -19.39
N GLU A 217 2.15 -19.57 -19.42
CA GLU A 217 0.90 -18.94 -19.89
C GLU A 217 0.48 -17.78 -18.98
N ASP A 218 0.63 -17.91 -17.66
CA ASP A 218 0.37 -16.84 -16.69
C ASP A 218 1.29 -15.64 -16.94
N ARG A 219 2.58 -15.91 -17.12
CA ARG A 219 3.60 -14.88 -17.33
C ARG A 219 3.35 -14.10 -18.62
N GLU A 220 2.87 -14.75 -19.68
CA GLU A 220 2.59 -14.12 -20.96
C GLU A 220 1.43 -13.11 -20.91
N VAL A 221 0.53 -13.20 -19.93
CA VAL A 221 -0.61 -12.26 -19.81
C VAL A 221 -0.32 -11.06 -18.92
N ILE A 222 0.72 -11.14 -18.10
CA ILE A 222 1.15 -10.09 -17.17
C ILE A 222 2.42 -9.36 -17.61
N ALA A 223 3.26 -9.99 -18.43
CA ALA A 223 4.43 -9.34 -19.00
C ALA A 223 4.00 -8.10 -19.81
N PRO A 224 4.65 -6.94 -19.61
CA PRO A 224 4.36 -5.75 -20.39
C PRO A 224 4.66 -6.01 -21.87
N GLU A 225 3.77 -5.55 -22.76
CA GLU A 225 4.04 -5.59 -24.19
C GLU A 225 5.26 -4.72 -24.50
N MET A 226 6.20 -5.21 -25.33
CA MET A 226 7.48 -4.54 -25.57
C MET A 226 7.28 -3.08 -25.98
N GLY A 227 7.70 -2.15 -25.10
CA GLY A 227 7.68 -0.71 -25.34
C GLY A 227 6.68 0.10 -24.51
N GLU A 228 5.80 -0.53 -23.72
CA GLU A 228 4.88 0.18 -22.81
C GLU A 228 5.38 0.14 -21.36
N GLU A 229 5.86 1.28 -20.84
CA GLU A 229 5.97 1.50 -19.39
C GLU A 229 4.55 1.65 -18.82
N ILE A 230 3.91 0.53 -18.49
CA ILE A 230 2.61 0.54 -17.82
C ILE A 230 2.85 0.92 -16.35
N MET A 231 2.84 2.22 -16.09
CA MET A 231 2.93 2.75 -14.74
C MET A 231 1.57 2.59 -14.04
N ASP A 232 1.55 1.86 -12.93
CA ASP A 232 0.35 1.65 -12.13
C ASP A 232 -0.14 2.99 -11.58
N PRO A 233 -1.41 3.38 -11.81
CA PRO A 233 -1.95 4.59 -11.24
C PRO A 233 -1.93 4.62 -9.71
N ALA A 234 -1.92 3.47 -9.03
CA ALA A 234 -1.73 3.38 -7.58
C ALA A 234 -0.30 3.75 -7.13
N ALA A 235 0.65 3.89 -8.06
CA ALA A 235 1.97 4.44 -7.80
C ALA A 235 1.92 5.94 -7.48
N TYR A 236 0.90 6.65 -7.95
CA TYR A 236 0.72 8.07 -7.66
C TYR A 236 0.00 8.21 -6.33
N ASP A 237 0.74 8.36 -5.24
CA ASP A 237 0.15 8.78 -3.97
C ASP A 237 -0.38 10.22 -4.10
N ILE A 238 -1.23 10.63 -3.16
CA ILE A 238 -1.84 11.97 -3.20
C ILE A 238 -1.42 12.80 -2.00
N GLY A 239 -0.86 13.98 -2.30
CA GLY A 239 -0.62 15.08 -1.38
C GLY A 239 -1.89 15.88 -1.11
N ILE A 240 -2.07 16.25 0.15
CA ILE A 240 -3.08 17.18 0.66
C ILE A 240 -2.44 18.56 0.65
N LEU A 241 -3.14 19.57 0.12
CA LEU A 241 -2.70 20.97 0.26
C LEU A 241 -3.06 21.44 1.66
N ASP A 242 -2.11 22.02 2.36
CA ASP A 242 -2.40 22.85 3.53
C ASP A 242 -2.95 24.20 3.03
N ASP A 243 -4.02 24.69 3.64
CA ASP A 243 -4.64 25.98 3.30
C ASP A 243 -3.68 27.18 3.49
N GLU A 244 -2.51 26.98 4.13
CA GLU A 244 -1.48 28.00 4.35
C GLU A 244 -0.68 28.39 3.10
N GLN A 245 -0.81 27.69 1.96
CA GLN A 245 -0.16 28.08 0.70
C GLN A 245 -0.98 29.06 -0.16
N GLN A 246 -2.08 29.64 0.35
CA GLN A 246 -2.83 30.68 -0.36
C GLN A 246 -2.31 32.12 -0.16
N ILE A 247 -1.15 32.33 0.46
CA ILE A 247 -0.57 33.68 0.57
C ILE A 247 0.91 33.67 0.18
N GLU A 248 1.17 33.83 -1.12
CA GLU A 248 2.04 34.89 -1.69
C GLU A 248 1.88 34.98 -3.22
#